data_AF-A0A961HRH2-F1
#
_entry.id   AF-A0A961HRH2-F1
#
_cell.length_a   1.000
_cell.length_b   1.000
_cell.length_c   1.000
_cell.angle_alpha   90.00
_cell.angle_beta   90.00
_cell.angle_gamma   90.00
#
_symmetry.space_group_name_H-M   'P 1'
#
loop_
_entity.id
_entity.type
_entity.pdbx_description
1 polymer ?
#
loop_
_entity_poly.entity_id
_entity_poly.type
_entity_poly.pdbx_seq_one_letter_code
_entity_poly.pdbx_strand_id
1 'polypeptide(L)'
;MQWKTGNKNLRLDPEFRKNLTIFLVLAIFMALMPIGSEPHLWQKLNLLFHGWLHGGMDWFDLILHGGPLLGAIGYGIYGLLRKRQ
;
A
#
# COMPACT_ATOMS: atom_id res chain seq x y z
N MET A 1 -17.75 27.29 -32.89
CA MET A 1 -18.20 26.58 -31.67
C MET A 1 -17.54 25.20 -31.67
N GLN A 2 -16.35 25.07 -31.08
CA GLN A 2 -15.60 23.80 -31.07
C GLN A 2 -16.05 22.95 -29.88
N TRP A 3 -16.88 21.95 -30.16
CA TRP A 3 -17.21 20.89 -29.21
C TRP A 3 -15.94 20.07 -28.96
N LYS A 4 -15.30 20.26 -27.80
CA LYS A 4 -14.25 19.33 -27.34
C LYS A 4 -14.91 18.00 -27.03
N THR A 5 -14.79 17.03 -27.92
CA THR A 5 -15.21 15.65 -27.71
C THR A 5 -14.52 15.15 -26.44
N GLY A 6 -15.28 15.04 -25.35
CA GLY A 6 -14.80 14.59 -24.06
C GLY A 6 -14.51 13.10 -24.04
N ASN A 7 -13.49 12.65 -24.76
CA ASN A 7 -12.78 11.42 -24.40
C ASN A 7 -11.51 11.84 -23.67
N LYS A 8 -11.67 12.32 -22.43
CA LYS A 8 -10.53 12.51 -21.54
C LYS A 8 -10.17 11.13 -21.01
N ASN A 9 -9.30 10.48 -21.77
CA ASN A 9 -8.55 9.26 -21.48
C ASN A 9 -8.70 8.75 -20.04
N LEU A 10 -9.06 7.48 -19.92
CA LEU A 10 -9.15 6.67 -18.70
C LEU A 10 -7.80 6.53 -17.93
N ARG A 11 -6.90 7.50 -17.99
CA ARG A 11 -5.57 7.47 -17.38
C ARG A 11 -5.61 8.25 -16.06
N LEU A 12 -5.11 7.63 -15.00
CA LEU A 12 -4.82 8.31 -13.74
C LEU A 12 -3.89 9.50 -14.01
N ASP A 13 -4.03 10.59 -13.26
CA ASP A 13 -3.20 11.76 -13.44
C ASP A 13 -1.71 11.39 -13.24
N PRO A 14 -0.78 11.95 -14.04
CA PRO A 14 0.61 11.55 -14.01
C PRO A 14 1.27 11.71 -12.63
N GLU A 15 0.89 12.73 -11.87
CA GLU A 15 1.45 12.98 -10.54
C GLU A 15 0.96 11.95 -9.53
N PHE A 16 -0.32 11.61 -9.52
CA PHE A 16 -0.87 10.53 -8.71
C PHE A 16 -0.20 9.20 -9.03
N ARG A 17 0.01 8.88 -10.31
CA ARG A 17 0.72 7.65 -10.72
C ARG A 17 2.14 7.62 -10.17
N LYS A 18 2.87 8.74 -10.28
CA LYS A 18 4.22 8.87 -9.74
C LYS A 18 4.24 8.68 -8.22
N ASN A 19 3.34 9.36 -7.50
CA ASN A 19 3.23 9.26 -6.03
C ASN A 19 2.86 7.84 -5.59
N LEU A 20 1.90 7.21 -6.29
CA LEU A 20 1.50 5.83 -6.04
C LEU A 20 2.68 4.86 -6.26
N THR A 21 3.45 5.03 -7.33
CA THR A 21 4.64 4.20 -7.58
C THR A 21 5.68 4.35 -6.46
N ILE A 22 6.00 5.59 -6.08
CA ILE A 22 6.96 5.84 -4.98
C ILE A 22 6.45 5.20 -3.68
N PHE A 23 5.17 5.39 -3.37
CA PHE A 23 4.60 4.83 -2.16
C PHE A 23 4.57 3.30 -2.16
N LEU A 24 4.23 2.67 -3.30
CA LEU A 24 4.27 1.22 -3.45
C LEU A 24 5.68 0.65 -3.24
N VAL A 25 6.70 1.30 -3.81
CA VAL A 25 8.10 0.88 -3.63
C VAL A 25 8.49 0.92 -2.16
N LEU A 26 8.19 2.03 -1.47
CA LEU A 26 8.47 2.16 -0.04
C LEU A 26 7.69 1.15 0.81
N ALA A 27 6.42 0.92 0.47
CA ALA A 27 5.57 -0.03 1.18
C ALA A 27 6.06 -1.48 1.04
N ILE A 28 6.47 -1.89 -0.17
CA ILE A 28 7.07 -3.20 -0.40
C ILE A 28 8.39 -3.32 0.36
N PHE A 29 9.23 -2.30 0.32
CA PHE A 29 10.50 -2.30 1.04
C PHE A 29 10.29 -2.47 2.56
N MET A 30 9.36 -1.71 3.13
CA MET A 30 8.97 -1.84 4.55
C MET A 30 8.38 -3.22 4.87
N ALA A 31 7.60 -3.82 3.98
CA ALA A 31 7.05 -5.16 4.20
C ALA A 31 8.12 -6.26 4.21
N LEU A 32 9.18 -6.09 3.42
CA LEU A 32 10.26 -7.08 3.27
C LEU A 32 11.37 -6.94 4.32
N MET A 33 11.61 -5.74 4.83
CA MET A 33 12.67 -5.48 5.79
C MET A 33 12.30 -6.02 7.18
N PRO A 34 13.30 -6.44 7.98
CA PRO A 34 14.65 -6.86 7.62
C PRO A 34 14.69 -8.21 6.90
N ILE A 35 15.61 -8.33 5.94
CA ILE A 35 15.83 -9.55 5.15
C ILE A 35 16.98 -10.32 5.81
N GLY A 36 16.67 -11.26 6.71
CA GLY A 36 17.69 -12.03 7.45
C GLY A 36 17.26 -13.47 7.71
N SER A 37 16.34 -13.67 8.66
CA SER A 37 15.72 -14.98 8.94
C SER A 37 14.42 -15.16 8.17
N GLU A 38 13.54 -14.16 8.26
CA GLU A 38 12.22 -14.09 7.63
C GLU A 38 11.80 -12.61 7.62
N PRO A 39 11.14 -12.09 6.57
CA PRO A 39 10.62 -10.72 6.58
C PRO A 39 9.75 -10.47 7.81
N HIS A 40 9.99 -9.38 8.54
CA HIS A 40 9.28 -9.13 9.82
C HIS A 40 7.77 -9.19 9.66
N LEU A 41 7.22 -8.60 8.59
CA LEU A 41 5.78 -8.64 8.35
C LEU A 41 5.26 -10.08 8.23
N TRP A 42 5.98 -10.94 7.51
CA TRP A 42 5.58 -12.33 7.32
C TRP A 42 5.64 -13.12 8.64
N GLN A 43 6.71 -12.93 9.43
CA GLN A 43 6.82 -13.51 10.76
C GLN A 43 5.63 -13.10 11.66
N LYS A 44 5.29 -11.80 11.71
CA LYS A 44 4.16 -11.33 12.54
C LYS A 44 2.82 -11.83 12.03
N LEU A 45 2.61 -11.94 10.72
CA LEU A 45 1.40 -12.54 10.16
C LEU A 45 1.27 -14.02 10.55
N ASN A 46 2.36 -14.78 10.56
CA ASN A 46 2.37 -16.16 11.03
C ASN A 46 2.03 -16.24 12.53
N LEU A 47 2.62 -15.38 13.36
CA LEU A 47 2.28 -15.31 14.79
C LEU A 47 0.80 -14.95 14.99
N LEU A 48 0.26 -14.01 14.22
CA LEU A 48 -1.15 -13.62 14.29
C LEU A 48 -2.06 -14.78 13.91
N PHE A 49 -1.74 -15.48 12.81
CA PHE A 49 -2.52 -16.61 12.31
C PHE A 49 -2.58 -17.77 13.31
N HIS A 50 -1.48 -18.06 14.00
CA HIS A 50 -1.42 -19.10 15.03
C HIS A 50 -1.91 -18.63 16.41
N GLY A 51 -2.31 -17.36 16.54
CA GLY A 51 -2.77 -16.79 17.80
C GLY A 51 -1.66 -16.63 18.84
N TRP A 52 -0.40 -16.43 18.42
CA TRP A 52 0.78 -16.21 19.27
C TRP A 52 1.27 -14.75 19.29
N LEU A 53 0.58 -13.84 18.59
CA LEU A 53 0.91 -12.42 18.54
C LEU A 53 0.43 -11.69 19.81
N HIS A 54 1.22 -11.74 20.89
CA HIS A 54 0.78 -11.26 22.21
C HIS A 54 1.54 -10.01 22.70
N GLY A 55 2.77 -9.80 22.23
CA GLY A 55 3.60 -8.69 22.67
C GLY A 55 3.16 -7.34 22.08
N GLY A 56 3.25 -6.27 22.87
CA GLY A 56 3.02 -4.91 22.36
C GLY A 56 3.94 -4.55 21.18
N MET A 57 5.20 -5.01 21.24
CA MET A 57 6.15 -4.86 20.13
C MET A 57 5.74 -5.67 18.89
N ASP A 58 5.08 -6.82 19.06
CA ASP A 58 4.60 -7.60 17.91
C ASP A 58 3.50 -6.87 17.14
N TRP A 59 2.58 -6.24 17.88
CA TRP A 59 1.55 -5.39 17.28
C TRP A 59 2.14 -4.15 16.62
N PHE A 60 3.10 -3.50 17.29
CA PHE A 60 3.81 -2.36 16.71
C PHE A 60 4.51 -2.76 15.41
N ASP A 61 5.25 -3.86 15.38
CA ASP A 61 5.95 -4.36 14.20
C ASP A 61 4.97 -4.68 13.07
N LEU A 62 3.86 -5.37 13.38
CA LEU A 62 2.83 -5.70 12.40
C LEU A 62 2.26 -4.45 11.73
N ILE A 63 1.94 -3.42 12.52
CA ILE A 63 1.37 -2.16 12.01
C ILE A 63 2.44 -1.36 11.27
N LEU A 64 3.66 -1.26 11.79
CA LEU A 64 4.74 -0.48 11.19
C LEU A 64 5.12 -1.02 9.80
N HIS A 65 5.19 -2.34 9.66
CA HIS A 65 5.61 -2.98 8.40
C HIS A 65 4.42 -3.22 7.45
N GLY A 66 3.23 -3.53 7.98
CA GLY A 66 2.01 -3.80 7.19
C GLY A 66 1.21 -2.56 6.82
N GLY A 67 1.23 -1.52 7.66
CA GLY A 67 0.49 -0.27 7.49
C GLY A 67 0.79 0.46 6.17
N PRO A 68 2.07 0.64 5.78
CA PRO A 68 2.41 1.23 4.48
C PRO A 68 1.80 0.50 3.30
N LEU A 69 1.74 -0.84 3.33
CA LEU A 69 1.17 -1.65 2.26
C LEU A 69 -0.34 -1.44 2.14
N LEU A 70 -1.06 -1.48 3.27
CA LEU A 70 -2.49 -1.17 3.31
C LEU A 70 -2.78 0.27 2.85
N GLY A 71 -1.94 1.22 3.25
CA GLY A 71 -2.03 2.62 2.84
C GLY A 71 -1.84 2.79 1.33
N ALA A 72 -0.85 2.13 0.73
CA ALA A 72 -0.61 2.20 -0.71
C ALA A 72 -1.78 1.61 -1.52
N ILE A 73 -2.34 0.48 -1.07
CA ILE A 73 -3.53 -0.12 -1.66
C ILE A 73 -4.73 0.82 -1.55
N GLY A 74 -4.99 1.36 -0.35
CA GLY A 74 -6.07 2.30 -0.10
C GLY A 74 -5.95 3.58 -0.93
N TYR A 75 -4.74 4.13 -1.04
CA TYR A 75 -4.45 5.29 -1.89
C TYR A 75 -4.75 4.99 -3.37
N GLY A 76 -4.32 3.82 -3.87
CA GLY A 76 -4.63 3.36 -5.21
C GLY A 76 -6.14 3.23 -5.47
N ILE A 77 -6.87 2.57 -4.55
CA ILE A 77 -8.34 2.45 -4.61
C ILE A 77 -8.99 3.83 -4.62
N TYR A 78 -8.58 4.73 -3.74
CA TYR A 78 -9.08 6.09 -3.69
C TYR A 78 -8.92 6.82 -5.04
N GLY A 79 -7.76 6.69 -5.69
CA GLY A 79 -7.54 7.23 -7.03
C GLY A 79 -8.47 6.64 -8.10
N LEU A 80 -8.77 5.34 -8.01
CA LEU A 80 -9.72 4.68 -8.90
C LEU A 80 -11.17 5.11 -8.65
N LEU A 81 -11.56 5.33 -7.39
CA LEU A 81 -12.90 5.77 -7.00
C LEU A 81 -13.14 7.24 -7.34
N ARG A 82 -12.16 8.12 -7.08
CA ARG A 82 -12.21 9.55 -7.45
C ARG A 82 -12.45 9.76 -8.95
N LYS A 83 -11.91 8.86 -9.78
CA LYS A 83 -12.08 8.91 -11.24
C LYS A 83 -13.52 8.65 -11.71
N ARG A 84 -14.38 8.07 -10.85
CA ARG A 84 -15.79 7.79 -11.19
C ARG A 84 -16.74 8.96 -10.90
N GLN A 85 -16.27 10.02 -10.25
CA GLN A 85 -17.00 11.26 -10.02
C GLN A 85 -16.54 12.34 -11.01
#